data_AF-F8FM71-F1
#
_entry.id   AF-F8FM71-F1
#
_cell.length_a   1.000
_cell.length_b   1.000
_cell.length_c   1.000
_cell.angle_alpha   90.00
_cell.angle_beta   90.00
_cell.angle_gamma   90.00
#
_symmetry.space_group_name_H-M   'P 1'
#
loop_
_entity.id
_entity.type
_entity.pdbx_description
1 polymer ?
#
loop_
_entity_poly.entity_id
_entity_poly.type
_entity_poly.pdbx_seq_one_letter_code
_entity_poly.pdbx_strand_id
1 'polypeptide(L)' 'MFAILNGTDFQNTDEQGADDVTYTELLERRSEILKRHLGSLILKDNQYGLNERESCMFRDLVKELHRNKYEWNESMK' A
#
# COMPACT_ATOMS: atom_id res chain seq x y z
N MET A 1 -21.95 49.03 23.91
CA MET A 1 -20.63 48.52 23.49
C MET A 1 -20.45 47.16 24.16
N PHE A 2 -20.49 46.07 23.38
CA PHE A 2 -20.21 44.73 23.88
C PHE A 2 -18.73 44.43 23.65
N ALA A 3 -17.99 44.18 24.74
CA ALA A 3 -16.66 43.56 24.67
C ALA A 3 -16.87 42.04 24.76
N ILE A 4 -16.53 41.33 23.68
CA ILE A 4 -16.48 39.87 23.67
C ILE A 4 -15.19 39.46 24.37
N LEU A 5 -15.30 38.93 25.58
CA LEU A 5 -14.23 38.22 26.25
C LEU A 5 -14.17 36.80 25.67
N ASN A 6 -13.19 36.56 24.81
CA ASN A 6 -12.83 35.23 24.34
C ASN A 6 -12.21 34.42 25.49
N GLY A 7 -12.62 33.17 25.65
CA GLY A 7 -11.92 32.19 26.48
C GLY A 7 -12.84 31.45 27.44
N THR A 8 -13.75 30.64 26.90
CA THR A 8 -14.28 29.49 27.64
C THR A 8 -14.02 28.25 26.80
N ASP A 9 -13.36 27.28 27.43
CA ASP A 9 -13.03 25.98 26.92
C ASP A 9 -14.22 25.31 26.23
N PHE A 10 -13.99 24.87 25.00
CA PHE A 10 -14.81 23.85 24.38
C PHE A 10 -13.87 22.85 23.71
N GLN A 11 -13.51 21.81 24.47
CA GLN A 11 -13.06 20.57 23.86
C GLN A 11 -14.23 20.02 23.05
N ASN A 12 -14.16 20.12 21.72
CA ASN A 12 -14.82 19.18 20.84
C ASN A 12 -13.76 18.17 20.40
N THR A 13 -13.71 17.09 21.16
CA THR A 13 -13.33 15.75 20.72
C THR A 13 -14.05 15.37 19.44
N ASP A 14 -13.29 14.74 18.55
CA ASP A 14 -13.68 13.75 17.56
C ASP A 14 -14.72 14.17 16.51
N GLU A 15 -14.23 14.33 15.27
CA GLU A 15 -14.71 13.63 14.07
C GLU A 15 -14.26 14.38 12.81
N GLN A 16 -13.08 14.06 12.27
CA GLN A 16 -12.81 14.36 10.86
C GLN A 16 -11.83 13.35 10.25
N GLY A 17 -12.38 12.43 9.46
CA GLY A 17 -11.72 11.92 8.25
C GLY A 17 -10.88 10.67 8.38
N ALA A 18 -11.53 9.52 8.53
CA ALA A 18 -10.97 8.23 8.17
C ALA A 18 -10.92 8.09 6.64
N ASP A 19 -9.89 8.62 5.97
CA ASP A 19 -9.62 8.33 4.54
C ASP A 19 -8.21 8.66 4.01
N ASP A 20 -7.22 8.99 4.84
CA ASP A 20 -5.83 9.00 4.36
C ASP A 20 -5.14 7.67 4.69
N VAL A 21 -5.34 6.67 3.82
CA VAL A 21 -4.43 5.51 3.80
C VAL A 21 -3.07 6.09 3.45
N THR A 22 -2.14 6.07 4.39
CA THR A 22 -0.82 6.66 4.14
C THR A 22 -0.18 5.99 2.93
N TYR A 23 0.55 6.75 2.11
CA TYR A 23 1.14 6.23 0.88
C TYR A 23 2.00 4.98 1.13
N THR A 24 2.65 4.90 2.28
CA THR A 24 3.40 3.75 2.78
C THR A 24 2.53 2.51 3.03
N GLU A 25 1.35 2.66 3.62
CA GLU A 25 0.37 1.57 3.82
C GLU A 25 -0.19 1.06 2.49
N LEU A 26 -0.43 1.95 1.51
CA LEU A 26 -0.85 1.55 0.18
C LEU A 26 0.23 0.72 -0.53
N LEU A 27 1.49 1.14 -0.41
CA LEU A 27 2.63 0.41 -0.95
C LEU A 27 2.79 -0.97 -0.29
N GLU A 28 2.63 -1.05 1.03
CA GLU A 28 2.64 -2.31 1.77
C GLU A 28 1.52 -3.25 1.31
N ARG A 29 0.29 -2.76 1.21
CA ARG A 29 -0.85 -3.55 0.72
C ARG A 29 -0.62 -4.06 -0.71
N ARG A 30 -0.08 -3.22 -1.59
CA ARG A 30 0.27 -3.62 -2.96
C ARG A 30 1.38 -4.69 -2.96
N SER A 31 2.36 -4.59 -2.06
CA SER A 31 3.41 -5.59 -1.88
C SER A 31 2.84 -6.96 -1.49
N GLU A 32 1.87 -6.99 -0.57
CA GLU A 32 1.21 -8.24 -0.18
C GLU A 32 0.47 -8.91 -1.35
N ILE A 33 -0.29 -8.12 -2.13
CA ILE A 33 -1.03 -8.63 -3.28
C ILE A 33 -0.07 -9.24 -4.31
N LEU A 34 1.02 -8.54 -4.63
CA LEU A 34 2.05 -9.02 -5.55
C LEU A 34 2.69 -10.32 -5.05
N LYS A 35 3.02 -10.42 -3.75
CA LYS A 35 3.57 -11.65 -3.15
C LYS A 35 2.60 -12.81 -3.23
N ARG A 36 1.30 -12.59 -3.00
CA ARG A 36 0.28 -13.66 -3.13
C ARG A 36 0.18 -14.17 -4.56
N HIS A 37 0.20 -13.28 -5.55
CA HIS A 37 0.20 -13.67 -6.97
C HIS A 37 1.46 -14.42 -7.38
N LEU A 38 2.63 -13.94 -6.95
CA LEU A 38 3.91 -14.63 -7.17
C LEU A 38 3.90 -16.03 -6.53
N GLY A 39 3.40 -16.16 -5.30
CA GLY A 39 3.27 -17.46 -4.63
C GLY A 39 2.39 -18.43 -5.40
N SER A 40 1.26 -17.98 -5.93
CA SER A 40 0.37 -18.81 -6.76
C SER A 40 1.08 -19.29 -8.04
N LEU A 41 1.81 -18.39 -8.72
CA LEU A 41 2.57 -18.74 -9.91
C LEU A 41 3.74 -19.70 -9.60
N ILE A 42 4.44 -19.53 -8.48
CA ILE A 42 5.51 -20.45 -8.05
C ILE A 42 4.94 -21.85 -7.79
N LEU A 43 3.81 -21.94 -7.08
CA LEU A 43 3.15 -23.21 -6.82
C LEU A 43 2.74 -23.90 -8.12
N LYS A 44 2.22 -23.13 -9.07
CA LYS A 44 1.87 -23.64 -10.40
C LYS A 44 3.10 -24.10 -11.19
N ASP A 45 4.16 -23.30 -11.21
CA ASP A 45 5.43 -23.63 -11.89
C ASP A 45 6.01 -24.95 -11.37
N ASN A 46 6.02 -25.10 -10.05
CA ASN A 46 6.54 -26.29 -9.39
C ASN A 46 5.71 -27.56 -9.67
N GLN A 47 4.41 -27.43 -9.96
CA GLN A 47 3.53 -28.58 -10.20
C GLN A 47 3.44 -28.97 -11.68
N TYR A 48 3.32 -27.98 -12.56
CA TYR A 48 2.97 -28.19 -13.97
C TYR A 48 3.85 -27.39 -14.94
N GLY A 49 4.70 -26.50 -14.42
CA GLY A 49 5.38 -25.47 -15.20
C GLY A 49 4.47 -24.28 -15.53
N LEU A 50 5.08 -23.12 -15.76
CA LEU A 50 4.39 -21.96 -16.31
C LEU A 50 4.37 -21.99 -17.83
N ASN A 51 3.26 -21.51 -18.41
CA ASN A 51 3.24 -21.20 -19.85
C ASN A 51 4.03 -19.90 -20.14
N GLU A 52 4.27 -19.61 -21.42
CA GLU A 52 5.05 -18.44 -21.84
C GLU A 52 4.46 -17.12 -21.33
N ARG A 53 3.13 -16.99 -21.37
CA ARG A 53 2.42 -15.80 -20.90
C ARG A 53 2.58 -15.63 -19.38
N GLU A 54 2.44 -16.71 -18.62
CA GLU A 54 2.60 -16.73 -17.18
C GLU A 54 4.05 -16.47 -16.77
N SER A 55 5.02 -16.97 -17.54
CA SER A 55 6.43 -16.68 -17.35
C SER A 55 6.73 -15.19 -17.58
N CYS A 56 6.14 -14.58 -18.61
CA CYS A 56 6.20 -13.13 -18.81
C CYS A 56 5.58 -12.37 -17.63
N MET A 57 4.35 -12.73 -17.25
CA MET A 57 3.65 -12.13 -16.11
C MET A 57 4.44 -12.27 -14.81
N PHE A 58 5.03 -13.43 -14.55
CA PHE A 58 5.85 -13.70 -13.38
C PHE A 58 7.03 -12.73 -13.31
N ARG A 59 7.76 -12.55 -14.42
CA ARG A 59 8.86 -11.58 -14.50
C ARG A 59 8.39 -10.15 -14.26
N ASP A 60 7.24 -9.78 -14.79
CA ASP A 60 6.69 -8.42 -14.62
C ASP A 60 6.25 -8.16 -13.18
N LEU A 61 5.62 -9.15 -12.52
CA LEU A 61 5.25 -9.08 -11.10
C LEU A 61 6.48 -8.96 -10.19
N VAL A 62 7.58 -9.65 -10.50
CA VAL A 62 8.84 -9.50 -9.76
C VAL A 62 9.40 -8.09 -9.91
N LYS A 63 9.41 -7.54 -11.13
CA LYS A 63 9.86 -6.15 -11.37
C LYS A 63 8.99 -5.15 -10.62
N GLU A 64 7.67 -5.34 -10.63
CA GLU A 64 6.73 -4.47 -9.94
C GLU A 64 6.92 -4.51 -8.42
N LEU A 65 7.19 -5.69 -7.85
CA LEU A 65 7.50 -5.83 -6.43
C LEU A 65 8.79 -5.08 -6.06
N HIS A 66 9.83 -5.16 -6.90
CA HIS A 66 11.06 -4.40 -6.70
C HIS A 66 10.84 -2.89 -6.79
N ARG A 67 10.04 -2.43 -7.76
CA ARG A 67 9.70 -1.01 -7.90
C ARG A 67 8.92 -0.51 -6.68
N ASN A 68 7.93 -1.27 -6.22
CA ASN A 68 7.16 -0.95 -5.02
C ASN A 68 8.08 -0.83 -3.79
N LYS A 69 9.01 -1.78 -3.60
CA LYS A 69 9.99 -1.73 -2.51
C LYS A 69 10.87 -0.48 -2.58
N TYR A 70 11.29 -0.08 -3.78
CA TYR A 70 12.05 1.15 -3.99
C TYR A 70 11.21 2.39 -3.61
N GLU A 71 9.98 2.50 -4.13
CA GLU A 71 9.05 3.59 -3.82
C GLU A 71 8.79 3.71 -2.30
N TRP A 72 8.62 2.57 -1.62
CA TRP A 72 8.41 2.54 -0.17
C TRP A 72 9.62 3.04 0.59
N ASN A 73 10.83 2.62 0.18
CA ASN A 73 12.07 3.05 0.80
C ASN A 73 12.34 4.54 0.56
N GLU A 74 12.01 5.07 -0.61
CA GLU A 74 12.10 6.52 -0.88
C GLU A 74 11.07 7.31 -0.07
N SER A 75 9.88 6.76 0.17
CA SER A 75 8.82 7.41 0.96
C SER A 75 9.10 7.46 2.46
N MET A 76 10.03 6.62 2.94
CA MET A 76 10.48 6.60 4.34
C MET A 76 11.71 7.50 4.61
N LYS A 77 12.32 8.10 3.58
CA LYS A 77 13.45 9.03 3.71
C LYS A 77 12.97 10.45 3.98
#